data_AF-A0A9E4BKE4-F1
#
_entry.id   AF-A0A9E4BKE4-F1
#
_cell.length_a   1.000
_cell.length_b   1.000
_cell.length_c   1.000
_cell.angle_alpha   90.00
_cell.angle_beta   90.00
_cell.angle_gamma   90.00
#
_symmetry.space_group_name_H-M   'P 1'
#
loop_
_entity.id
_entity.type
_entity.pdbx_description
1 polymer ?
#
loop_
_entity_poly.entity_id
_entity_poly.type
_entity_poly.pdbx_seq_one_letter_code
_entity_poly.pdbx_strand_id
1 'polypeptide(L)'
;MTMGQTTWRLLKYRPGLFLATIFFRGIDDVAPFLAGVIMKGFFDALTGQAEAGFTAWSLVALFVAVELGNRIALFGSAFAWPRWWYAIETLLRKNLITAILEVRDPGRISTASGEVTNRFRDDVLGIIQYLNRYIHMWGNLVFAALAISYMSKIDPYITFITIIPAICVVIVVDFARNYIHKYRTAQRIATERSTNFINEMFQSILAVKVSTTQAHV
;
A
#
# COMPACT_ATOMS: atom_id res chain seq x y z
N MET A 1 -15.96 1.21 -18.81
CA MET A 1 -14.79 0.33 -18.54
C MET A 1 -14.92 -0.19 -17.11
N THR A 2 -14.70 -1.47 -16.88
CA THR A 2 -14.69 -2.02 -15.51
C THR A 2 -13.37 -1.65 -14.81
N MET A 3 -13.37 -1.60 -13.48
CA MET A 3 -12.16 -1.26 -12.68
C MET A 3 -10.96 -2.18 -13.01
N GLY A 4 -11.22 -3.46 -13.30
CA GLY A 4 -10.20 -4.42 -13.73
C GLY A 4 -9.59 -4.10 -15.11
N GLN A 5 -10.40 -3.63 -16.07
CA GLN A 5 -9.90 -3.24 -17.40
C GLN A 5 -8.99 -2.01 -17.32
N THR A 6 -9.37 -1.02 -16.52
CA THR A 6 -8.55 0.18 -16.28
C THR A 6 -7.24 -0.19 -15.57
N THR A 7 -7.32 -1.02 -14.53
CA THR A 7 -6.17 -1.55 -13.81
C THR A 7 -5.19 -2.24 -14.77
N TRP A 8 -5.69 -3.13 -15.61
CA TRP A 8 -4.87 -3.86 -16.59
C TRP A 8 -4.17 -2.94 -17.59
N ARG A 9 -4.86 -1.91 -18.07
CA ARG A 9 -4.27 -0.90 -18.97
C ARG A 9 -3.17 -0.09 -18.29
N LEU A 10 -3.38 0.31 -17.03
CA LEU A 10 -2.38 1.06 -16.27
C LEU A 10 -1.13 0.22 -15.98
N LEU A 11 -1.29 -1.06 -15.65
CA LEU A 11 -0.16 -1.98 -15.47
C LEU A 11 0.66 -2.17 -16.76
N LYS A 12 0.00 -2.16 -17.92
CA LYS A 12 0.65 -2.28 -19.24
C LYS A 12 1.31 -1.00 -19.74
N TYR A 13 1.13 0.14 -19.09
CA TYR A 13 1.71 1.41 -19.55
C TYR A 13 3.24 1.43 -19.48
N ARG A 14 3.81 0.89 -18.38
CA ARG A 14 5.25 0.78 -18.15
C ARG A 14 5.59 -0.61 -17.57
N PRO A 15 5.45 -1.69 -18.36
CA PRO A 15 5.56 -3.05 -17.84
C PRO A 15 6.96 -3.36 -17.33
N GLY A 16 8.01 -2.81 -17.94
CA GLY A 16 9.38 -3.00 -17.48
C GLY A 16 9.63 -2.42 -16.08
N LEU A 17 9.13 -1.21 -15.81
CA LEU A 17 9.24 -0.62 -14.46
C LEU A 17 8.39 -1.38 -13.46
N PHE A 18 7.17 -1.77 -13.83
CA PHE A 18 6.29 -2.56 -12.97
C PHE A 18 6.92 -3.92 -12.59
N LEU A 19 7.43 -4.67 -13.57
CA LEU A 19 8.10 -5.95 -13.34
C LEU A 19 9.39 -5.78 -12.54
N ALA A 20 10.20 -4.76 -12.82
CA ALA A 20 11.40 -4.47 -12.02
C ALA A 20 11.04 -4.17 -10.57
N THR A 21 9.98 -3.39 -10.33
CA THR A 21 9.49 -3.10 -8.98
C THR A 21 9.02 -4.38 -8.27
N ILE A 22 8.24 -5.24 -8.92
CA ILE A 22 7.84 -6.54 -8.35
C ILE A 22 9.06 -7.41 -8.05
N PHE A 23 10.01 -7.48 -8.96
CA PHE A 23 11.19 -8.32 -8.83
C PHE A 23 12.06 -7.89 -7.64
N PHE A 24 12.48 -6.63 -7.61
CA PHE A 24 13.33 -6.12 -6.53
C PHE A 24 12.62 -6.14 -5.18
N ARG A 25 11.33 -5.82 -5.17
CA ARG A 25 10.53 -5.89 -3.93
C ARG A 25 10.30 -7.32 -3.47
N GLY A 26 10.03 -8.23 -4.39
CA GLY A 26 9.83 -9.65 -4.08
C GLY A 26 11.09 -10.31 -3.51
N ILE A 27 12.28 -9.92 -3.97
CA ILE A 27 13.54 -10.36 -3.34
C ILE A 27 13.61 -9.91 -1.89
N ASP A 28 13.30 -8.64 -1.61
CA ASP A 28 13.31 -8.09 -0.25
C ASP A 28 12.28 -8.77 0.66
N ASP A 29 11.09 -9.06 0.14
CA ASP A 29 10.05 -9.77 0.90
C ASP A 29 10.45 -11.24 1.23
N VAL A 30 11.26 -11.90 0.38
CA VAL A 30 11.69 -13.30 0.56
C VAL A 30 13.03 -13.43 1.31
N ALA A 31 13.87 -12.40 1.32
CA ALA A 31 15.17 -12.43 1.98
C ALA A 31 15.13 -12.87 3.46
N PRO A 32 14.16 -12.42 4.30
CA PRO A 32 14.06 -12.87 5.69
C PRO A 32 13.85 -14.38 5.83
N PHE A 33 13.14 -15.01 4.89
CA PHE A 33 12.97 -16.47 4.89
C PHE A 33 14.30 -17.18 4.65
N LEU A 34 15.08 -16.73 3.66
CA LEU A 34 16.40 -17.29 3.38
C LEU A 34 17.35 -17.12 4.58
N ALA A 35 17.35 -15.94 5.21
CA ALA A 35 18.11 -15.67 6.42
C ALA A 35 17.75 -16.64 7.55
N GLY A 36 16.46 -16.92 7.77
CA GLY A 36 15.99 -17.90 8.76
C GLY A 36 16.47 -19.33 8.49
N VAL A 37 16.43 -19.77 7.22
CA VAL A 37 16.92 -21.11 6.83
C VAL A 37 18.44 -21.23 7.04
N ILE A 38 19.21 -20.21 6.66
CA ILE A 38 20.66 -20.18 6.88
C ILE A 38 20.99 -20.22 8.36
N MET A 39 20.24 -19.47 9.17
CA MET A 39 20.42 -19.44 10.62
C MET A 39 20.16 -20.81 11.26
N LYS A 40 19.12 -21.53 10.83
CA LYS A 40 18.89 -22.92 11.24
C LYS A 40 20.11 -23.80 10.90
N GLY A 41 20.56 -23.76 9.64
CA GLY A 41 21.72 -24.55 9.22
C GLY A 41 22.98 -24.23 10.02
N PHE A 42 23.16 -22.97 10.43
CA PHE A 42 24.30 -22.56 11.23
C PHE A 42 24.28 -23.21 12.62
N PHE A 43 23.11 -23.24 13.28
CA PHE A 43 22.96 -23.94 14.56
C PHE A 43 23.10 -25.46 14.41
N ASP A 44 22.59 -26.05 13.32
CA ASP A 44 22.76 -27.47 13.03
C ASP A 44 24.26 -27.82 12.86
N ALA A 45 25.04 -26.94 12.22
CA ALA A 45 26.49 -27.11 12.09
C ALA A 45 27.25 -27.00 13.41
N LEU A 46 26.84 -26.11 14.31
CA LEU A 46 27.44 -25.97 15.64
C LEU A 46 27.15 -27.16 16.55
N THR A 47 25.99 -27.80 16.38
CA THR A 47 25.54 -28.95 17.18
C THR A 47 26.00 -30.29 16.61
N GLY A 48 26.75 -30.29 15.51
CA GLY A 48 27.26 -31.51 14.87
C GLY A 48 26.23 -32.29 14.05
N GLN A 49 25.07 -31.68 13.75
CA GLN A 49 23.99 -32.27 12.96
C GLN A 49 24.01 -31.84 11.48
N ALA A 50 25.06 -31.14 11.03
CA ALA A 50 25.15 -30.64 9.67
C ALA A 50 25.30 -31.76 8.63
N GLU A 51 24.63 -31.58 7.49
CA GLU A 51 24.88 -32.33 6.26
C GLU A 51 26.33 -32.12 5.80
N ALA A 52 26.96 -33.17 5.28
CA ALA A 52 28.36 -33.15 4.86
C ALA A 52 28.61 -32.06 3.79
N GLY A 53 29.45 -31.07 4.12
CA GLY A 53 29.96 -30.08 3.16
C GLY A 53 29.85 -28.61 3.59
N PHE A 54 28.91 -28.26 4.49
CA PHE A 54 28.76 -26.89 4.98
C PHE A 54 29.40 -26.72 6.36
N THR A 55 30.40 -25.85 6.45
CA THR A 55 30.97 -25.40 7.74
C THR A 55 30.19 -24.19 8.27
N ALA A 56 30.24 -23.95 9.59
CA ALA A 56 29.64 -22.75 10.20
C ALA A 56 30.08 -21.45 9.48
N TRP A 57 31.34 -21.36 9.07
CA TRP A 57 31.87 -20.22 8.32
C TRP A 57 31.29 -20.08 6.91
N SER A 58 31.03 -21.18 6.21
CA SER A 58 30.37 -21.13 4.90
C SER A 58 28.94 -20.60 4.99
N LEU A 59 28.22 -20.90 6.08
CA LEU A 59 26.88 -20.39 6.32
C LEU A 59 26.86 -18.93 6.74
N VAL A 60 27.86 -18.47 7.50
CA VAL A 60 28.07 -17.04 7.78
C VAL A 60 28.36 -16.28 6.48
N ALA A 61 29.23 -16.80 5.61
CA ALA A 61 29.50 -16.18 4.32
C ALA A 61 28.24 -16.11 3.43
N LEU A 62 27.43 -17.18 3.42
CA LEU A 62 26.16 -17.21 2.70
C LEU A 62 25.16 -16.20 3.27
N PHE A 63 25.06 -16.08 4.60
CA PHE A 63 24.21 -15.08 5.26
C PHE A 63 24.59 -13.66 4.85
N VAL A 64 25.88 -13.33 4.89
CA VAL A 64 26.38 -12.02 4.45
C VAL A 64 26.08 -11.77 2.97
N ALA A 65 26.24 -12.78 2.12
CA ALA A 65 25.92 -12.67 0.69
C ALA A 65 24.42 -12.41 0.46
N VAL A 66 23.54 -13.10 1.19
CA VAL A 66 22.08 -12.89 1.13
C VAL A 66 21.70 -11.49 1.62
N GLU A 67 22.24 -11.04 2.75
CA GLU A 67 21.98 -9.69 3.26
C GLU A 67 22.47 -8.62 2.30
N LEU A 68 23.68 -8.77 1.74
CA LEU A 68 24.23 -7.83 0.77
C LEU A 68 23.38 -7.80 -0.52
N GLY A 69 23.00 -8.97 -1.02
CA GLY A 69 22.07 -9.10 -2.13
C GLY A 69 20.74 -8.41 -1.85
N ASN A 70 20.22 -8.54 -0.63
CA ASN A 70 19.00 -7.85 -0.23
C ASN A 70 19.17 -6.32 -0.23
N ARG A 71 20.30 -5.79 0.26
CA ARG A 71 20.57 -4.34 0.19
C ARG A 71 20.64 -3.85 -1.25
N ILE A 72 21.25 -4.61 -2.16
CA ILE A 72 21.27 -4.28 -3.60
C ILE A 72 19.85 -4.28 -4.17
N ALA A 73 19.02 -5.26 -3.82
CA ALA A 73 17.62 -5.31 -4.25
C ALA A 73 16.82 -4.12 -3.71
N LEU A 74 17.03 -3.72 -2.46
CA LEU A 74 16.43 -2.53 -1.87
C LEU A 74 16.79 -1.26 -2.65
N PHE A 75 18.05 -1.08 -3.04
CA PHE A 75 18.46 0.02 -3.90
C PHE A 75 17.75 -0.05 -5.26
N GLY A 76 17.72 -1.22 -5.90
CA GLY A 76 17.00 -1.43 -7.16
C GLY A 76 15.52 -1.04 -7.07
N SER A 77 14.86 -1.42 -5.98
CA SER A 77 13.48 -1.03 -5.66
C SER A 77 13.35 0.49 -5.49
N ALA A 78 14.26 1.13 -4.76
CA ALA A 78 14.28 2.58 -4.58
C ALA A 78 14.45 3.35 -5.89
N PHE A 79 15.05 2.75 -6.93
CA PHE A 79 15.08 3.33 -8.28
C PHE A 79 13.81 3.02 -9.08
N ALA A 80 13.35 1.78 -9.12
CA ALA A 80 12.25 1.36 -9.99
C ALA A 80 10.89 1.85 -9.47
N TRP A 81 10.63 1.72 -8.16
CA TRP A 81 9.32 1.98 -7.55
C TRP A 81 8.86 3.44 -7.70
N PRO A 82 9.66 4.47 -7.35
CA PRO A 82 9.21 5.87 -7.52
C PRO A 82 8.98 6.22 -9.00
N ARG A 83 9.82 5.70 -9.91
CA ARG A 83 9.66 5.93 -11.35
C ARG A 83 8.36 5.34 -11.88
N TRP A 84 8.01 4.14 -11.44
CA TRP A 84 6.73 3.53 -11.77
C TRP A 84 5.57 4.36 -11.19
N TRP A 85 5.64 4.71 -9.91
CA TRP A 85 4.61 5.48 -9.21
C TRP A 85 4.31 6.80 -9.92
N TYR A 86 5.33 7.64 -10.12
CA TYR A 86 5.17 8.94 -10.75
C TYR A 86 4.78 8.84 -12.22
N ALA A 87 5.22 7.80 -12.95
CA ALA A 87 4.80 7.61 -14.34
C ALA A 87 3.28 7.37 -14.46
N ILE A 88 2.70 6.57 -13.55
CA ILE A 88 1.24 6.35 -13.50
C ILE A 88 0.53 7.61 -13.02
N GLU A 89 1.06 8.29 -12.00
CA GLU A 89 0.49 9.53 -11.48
C GLU A 89 0.40 10.62 -12.55
N THR A 90 1.50 10.89 -13.25
CA THR A 90 1.54 11.88 -14.32
C THR A 90 0.61 11.51 -15.47
N LEU A 91 0.52 10.22 -15.84
CA LEU A 91 -0.40 9.76 -16.88
C LEU A 91 -1.87 10.05 -16.49
N LEU A 92 -2.27 9.68 -15.28
CA LEU A 92 -3.63 9.88 -14.80
C LEU A 92 -3.97 11.37 -14.71
N ARG A 93 -3.07 12.19 -14.15
CA ARG A 93 -3.25 13.65 -14.09
C ARG A 93 -3.33 14.27 -15.48
N LYS A 94 -2.48 13.85 -16.42
CA LYS A 94 -2.52 14.32 -17.82
C LYS A 94 -3.87 14.00 -18.46
N ASN A 95 -4.35 12.77 -18.32
CA ASN A 95 -5.64 12.36 -18.87
C ASN A 95 -6.80 13.18 -18.30
N LEU A 96 -6.78 13.50 -17.00
CA LEU A 96 -7.78 14.37 -16.39
C LEU A 96 -7.72 15.80 -16.92
N ILE A 97 -6.53 16.35 -17.14
CA ILE A 97 -6.37 17.70 -17.75
C ILE A 97 -6.93 17.71 -19.17
N THR A 98 -6.55 16.72 -19.99
CA THR A 98 -7.06 16.59 -21.35
C THR A 98 -8.58 16.47 -21.36
N ALA A 99 -9.16 15.66 -20.48
CA ALA A 99 -10.60 15.52 -20.37
C ALA A 99 -11.29 16.84 -19.99
N ILE A 100 -10.70 17.65 -19.10
CA ILE A 100 -11.24 18.98 -18.75
C ILE A 100 -11.23 19.92 -19.94
N LEU A 101 -10.13 19.94 -20.72
CA LEU A 101 -9.99 20.80 -21.88
C LEU A 101 -10.95 20.43 -23.03
N GLU A 102 -11.39 19.17 -23.09
CA GLU A 102 -12.31 18.66 -24.10
C GLU A 102 -13.80 18.81 -23.71
N VAL A 103 -14.10 19.28 -22.50
CA VAL A 103 -15.49 19.45 -22.06
C VAL A 103 -16.18 20.60 -22.81
N ARG A 104 -17.31 20.27 -23.43
CA ARG A 104 -18.16 21.18 -24.21
C ARG A 104 -18.87 22.27 -23.39
N ASP A 105 -19.05 22.06 -22.09
CA ASP A 105 -19.71 23.01 -21.17
C ASP A 105 -18.81 23.31 -19.95
N PRO A 106 -17.90 24.30 -20.06
CA PRO A 106 -16.93 24.63 -19.02
C PRO A 106 -17.55 25.19 -17.74
N GLY A 107 -18.75 25.80 -17.83
CA GLY A 107 -19.43 26.42 -16.68
C GLY A 107 -19.82 25.42 -15.59
N ARG A 108 -20.03 24.16 -15.99
CA ARG A 108 -20.37 23.06 -15.08
C ARG A 108 -19.16 22.53 -14.29
N ILE A 109 -17.95 22.78 -14.78
CA ILE A 109 -16.69 22.44 -14.07
C ILE A 109 -16.34 23.53 -13.06
N SER A 110 -16.59 24.81 -13.39
CA SER A 110 -16.20 25.93 -12.52
C SER A 110 -16.99 25.97 -11.21
N THR A 111 -18.26 25.53 -11.22
CA THR A 111 -19.09 25.38 -10.01
C THR A 111 -18.67 24.20 -9.13
N ALA A 112 -17.81 23.31 -9.62
CA ALA A 112 -17.32 22.11 -8.94
C ALA A 112 -15.80 22.13 -8.67
N SER A 113 -15.17 23.32 -8.60
CA SER A 113 -13.71 23.48 -8.46
C SER A 113 -13.07 22.63 -7.33
N GLY A 114 -13.75 22.54 -6.17
CA GLY A 114 -13.30 21.69 -5.05
C GLY A 114 -13.40 20.19 -5.34
N GLU A 115 -14.46 19.75 -6.01
CA GLU A 115 -14.62 18.35 -6.43
C GLU A 115 -13.55 17.96 -7.45
N VAL A 116 -13.28 18.83 -8.43
CA VAL A 116 -12.23 18.63 -9.42
C VAL A 116 -10.87 18.49 -8.74
N THR A 117 -10.55 19.37 -7.79
CA THR A 117 -9.29 19.31 -7.03
C THR A 117 -9.16 18.00 -6.26
N ASN A 118 -10.23 17.54 -5.61
CA ASN A 118 -10.24 16.24 -4.91
C ASN A 118 -10.03 15.07 -5.87
N ARG A 119 -10.66 15.06 -7.05
CA ARG A 119 -10.42 14.00 -8.06
C ARG A 119 -8.97 13.97 -8.53
N PHE A 120 -8.36 15.13 -8.75
CA PHE A 120 -6.95 15.22 -9.14
C PHE A 120 -6.00 14.69 -8.07
N ARG A 121 -6.29 14.97 -6.80
CA ARG A 121 -5.39 14.62 -5.70
C ARG A 121 -5.69 13.23 -5.16
N ASP A 122 -6.91 13.00 -4.70
CA ASP A 122 -7.30 11.86 -3.89
C ASP A 122 -7.62 10.64 -4.75
N ASP A 123 -8.38 10.80 -5.85
CA ASP A 123 -8.77 9.65 -6.68
C ASP A 123 -7.56 9.09 -7.45
N VAL A 124 -6.71 9.97 -8.00
CA VAL A 124 -5.44 9.56 -8.63
C VAL A 124 -4.59 8.76 -7.64
N LEU A 125 -4.40 9.31 -6.43
CA LEU A 125 -3.62 8.66 -5.39
C LEU A 125 -4.25 7.32 -4.96
N GLY A 126 -5.57 7.26 -4.85
CA GLY A 126 -6.31 6.05 -4.50
C GLY A 126 -6.10 4.93 -5.52
N ILE A 127 -6.14 5.24 -6.81
CA ILE A 127 -5.86 4.27 -7.88
C ILE A 127 -4.42 3.76 -7.78
N ILE A 128 -3.43 4.64 -7.62
CA ILE A 128 -2.02 4.23 -7.53
C ILE A 128 -1.78 3.37 -6.30
N GLN A 129 -2.35 3.75 -5.14
CA GLN A 129 -2.26 2.94 -3.91
C GLN A 129 -2.89 1.56 -4.07
N TYR A 130 -4.02 1.48 -4.77
CA TYR A 130 -4.65 0.19 -5.08
C TYR A 130 -3.74 -0.68 -5.94
N LEU A 131 -3.15 -0.12 -7.01
CA LEU A 131 -2.17 -0.83 -7.85
C LEU A 131 -0.92 -1.24 -7.05
N ASN A 132 -0.41 -0.36 -6.19
CA ASN A 132 0.75 -0.62 -5.36
C ASN A 132 0.53 -1.79 -4.39
N ARG A 133 -0.71 -1.99 -3.92
CA ARG A 133 -1.05 -3.13 -3.07
C ARG A 133 -0.78 -4.47 -3.75
N TYR A 134 -1.01 -4.56 -5.06
CA TYR A 134 -0.71 -5.78 -5.83
C TYR A 134 0.79 -6.08 -5.90
N ILE A 135 1.65 -5.06 -5.89
CA ILE A 135 3.11 -5.23 -5.92
C ILE A 135 3.56 -5.98 -4.66
N HIS A 136 3.09 -5.56 -3.48
CA HIS A 136 3.44 -6.20 -2.21
C HIS A 136 2.76 -7.56 -2.01
N MET A 137 1.60 -7.77 -2.64
CA MET A 137 0.83 -9.00 -2.47
C MET A 137 1.61 -10.24 -2.92
N TRP A 138 2.34 -10.16 -4.05
CA TRP A 138 3.03 -11.32 -4.62
C TRP A 138 4.23 -11.76 -3.78
N GLY A 139 5.10 -10.83 -3.36
CA GLY A 139 6.26 -11.14 -2.53
C GLY A 139 5.85 -11.75 -1.19
N ASN A 140 4.89 -11.13 -0.52
CA ASN A 140 4.34 -11.64 0.74
C ASN A 140 3.65 -13.01 0.60
N LEU A 141 2.96 -13.27 -0.51
CA LEU A 141 2.32 -14.56 -0.76
C LEU A 141 3.36 -15.67 -0.94
N VAL A 142 4.42 -15.40 -1.71
CA VAL A 142 5.55 -16.33 -1.89
C VAL A 142 6.25 -16.58 -0.56
N PHE A 143 6.58 -15.52 0.20
CA PHE A 143 7.15 -15.64 1.53
C PHE A 143 6.29 -16.50 2.46
N ALA A 144 4.99 -16.22 2.54
CA ALA A 144 4.07 -16.96 3.40
C ALA A 144 3.99 -18.44 2.98
N ALA A 145 3.88 -18.73 1.68
CA ALA A 145 3.84 -20.10 1.18
C ALA A 145 5.12 -20.88 1.48
N LEU A 146 6.29 -20.25 1.28
CA LEU A 146 7.59 -20.84 1.60
C LEU A 146 7.74 -21.08 3.10
N ALA A 147 7.43 -20.09 3.94
CA ALA A 147 7.54 -20.18 5.38
C ALA A 147 6.61 -21.27 5.95
N ILE A 148 5.33 -21.26 5.58
CA ILE A 148 4.35 -22.26 6.05
C ILE A 148 4.75 -23.65 5.59
N SER A 149 5.14 -23.83 4.33
CA SER A 149 5.57 -25.13 3.80
C SER A 149 6.82 -25.65 4.52
N TYR A 150 7.81 -24.78 4.75
CA TYR A 150 9.04 -25.15 5.45
C TYR A 150 8.79 -25.49 6.92
N MET A 151 8.04 -24.66 7.64
CA MET A 151 7.69 -24.91 9.04
C MET A 151 6.86 -26.19 9.20
N SER A 152 5.89 -26.43 8.30
CA SER A 152 5.03 -27.63 8.34
C SER A 152 5.83 -28.92 8.16
N LYS A 153 6.98 -28.88 7.47
CA LYS A 153 7.88 -30.03 7.34
C LYS A 153 8.68 -30.30 8.60
N ILE A 154 8.88 -29.30 9.47
CA ILE A 154 9.58 -29.44 10.75
C ILE A 154 8.61 -30.01 11.78
N ASP A 155 7.51 -29.30 12.03
CA ASP A 155 6.46 -29.72 12.96
C ASP A 155 5.11 -29.07 12.57
N PRO A 156 4.15 -29.85 12.06
CA PRO A 156 2.83 -29.33 11.69
C PRO A 156 2.03 -28.72 12.85
N TYR A 157 2.19 -29.25 14.06
CA TYR A 157 1.44 -28.82 15.24
C TYR A 157 1.94 -27.45 15.73
N ILE A 158 3.25 -27.27 15.84
CA ILE A 158 3.86 -25.98 16.19
C ILE A 158 3.52 -24.94 15.13
N THR A 159 3.56 -25.32 13.85
CA THR A 159 3.21 -24.43 12.73
C THR A 159 1.76 -23.94 12.83
N PHE A 160 0.82 -24.84 13.13
CA PHE A 160 -0.59 -24.48 13.31
C PHE A 160 -0.78 -23.47 14.45
N ILE A 161 -0.18 -23.73 15.62
CA ILE A 161 -0.21 -22.81 16.77
C ILE A 161 0.37 -21.45 16.41
N THR A 162 1.46 -21.40 15.64
CA THR A 162 2.13 -20.16 15.26
C THR A 162 1.29 -19.31 14.30
N ILE A 163 0.53 -19.94 13.40
CA ILE A 163 -0.27 -19.24 12.39
C ILE A 163 -1.58 -18.69 12.98
N ILE A 164 -2.15 -19.34 14.00
CA ILE A 164 -3.43 -18.93 14.61
C ILE A 164 -3.46 -17.45 15.01
N PRO A 165 -2.50 -16.91 15.79
CA PRO A 165 -2.51 -15.49 16.15
C PRO A 165 -2.51 -14.55 14.94
N ALA A 166 -1.75 -14.89 13.89
CA ALA A 166 -1.70 -14.09 12.67
C ALA A 166 -3.07 -14.04 11.97
N ILE A 167 -3.76 -15.19 11.86
CA ILE A 167 -5.13 -15.27 11.32
C ILE A 167 -6.10 -14.46 12.19
N CYS A 168 -6.03 -14.59 13.51
CA CYS A 168 -6.87 -13.84 14.44
C CYS A 168 -6.72 -12.33 14.25
N VAL A 169 -5.48 -11.83 14.10
CA VAL A 169 -5.23 -10.41 13.82
C VAL A 169 -5.89 -9.97 12.51
N VAL A 170 -5.78 -10.77 11.44
CA VAL A 170 -6.41 -10.46 10.16
C VAL A 170 -7.94 -10.38 10.29
N ILE A 171 -8.56 -11.35 10.97
CA ILE A 171 -10.01 -11.38 11.19
C ILE A 171 -10.46 -10.15 11.99
N VAL A 172 -9.76 -9.81 13.07
CA VAL A 172 -10.09 -8.64 13.91
C VAL A 172 -9.96 -7.35 13.11
N VAL A 173 -8.89 -7.19 12.32
CA VAL A 173 -8.69 -6.00 11.48
C VAL A 173 -9.75 -5.90 10.39
N ASP A 174 -10.12 -7.01 9.76
CA ASP A 174 -11.15 -7.03 8.72
C ASP A 174 -12.53 -6.70 9.28
N PHE A 175 -12.88 -7.27 10.45
CA PHE A 175 -14.09 -6.91 11.17
C PHE A 175 -14.10 -5.42 11.54
N ALA A 176 -13.01 -4.91 12.11
CA ALA A 176 -12.89 -3.51 12.52
C ALA A 176 -12.95 -2.54 11.32
N ARG A 177 -12.54 -2.95 10.12
CA ARG A 177 -12.56 -2.13 8.90
C ARG A 177 -13.94 -1.52 8.64
N ASN A 178 -15.00 -2.32 8.77
CA ASN A 178 -16.38 -1.85 8.53
C ASN A 178 -16.79 -0.75 9.52
N TYR A 179 -16.41 -0.91 10.79
CA TYR A 179 -16.66 0.10 11.82
C TYR A 179 -15.83 1.36 11.59
N ILE A 180 -14.54 1.20 11.25
CA ILE A 180 -13.66 2.33 10.93
C ILE A 180 -14.24 3.16 9.78
N HIS A 181 -14.73 2.52 8.71
CA HIS A 181 -15.37 3.23 7.60
C HIS A 181 -16.65 3.95 8.02
N LYS A 182 -17.51 3.30 8.82
CA LYS A 182 -18.73 3.91 9.34
C LYS A 182 -18.43 5.15 10.19
N TYR A 183 -17.52 5.05 11.15
CA TYR A 183 -17.17 6.17 12.03
C TYR A 183 -16.45 7.30 11.31
N ARG A 184 -15.55 6.99 10.36
CA ARG A 184 -14.91 8.02 9.52
C ARG A 184 -15.94 8.78 8.67
N THR A 185 -16.95 8.10 8.16
CA THR A 185 -18.02 8.74 7.38
C THR A 185 -18.87 9.65 8.27
N ALA A 186 -19.28 9.18 9.45
CA ALA A 186 -20.02 9.99 10.41
C ALA A 186 -19.23 11.24 10.85
N GLN A 187 -17.93 11.08 11.12
CA GLN A 187 -17.04 12.19 11.47
C GLN A 187 -16.95 13.21 10.33
N ARG A 188 -16.81 12.76 9.08
CA ARG A 188 -16.74 13.65 7.91
C ARG A 188 -18.01 14.49 7.74
N ILE A 189 -19.19 13.87 7.90
CA ILE A 189 -20.49 14.55 7.84
C ILE A 189 -20.62 15.60 8.97
N ALA A 190 -20.19 15.28 10.19
CA ALA A 190 -20.24 16.22 11.31
C ALA A 190 -19.31 17.43 11.10
N THR A 191 -18.09 17.20 10.62
CA THR A 191 -17.13 18.26 10.29
C THR A 191 -17.63 19.16 9.15
N GLU A 192 -18.24 18.57 8.12
CA GLU A 192 -18.83 19.32 7.01
C GLU A 192 -19.97 20.23 7.47
N ARG A 193 -20.89 19.72 8.31
CA ARG A 193 -21.98 20.53 8.90
C ARG A 193 -21.45 21.73 9.70
N SER A 194 -20.44 21.51 10.55
CA SER A 194 -19.84 22.59 11.34
C SER A 194 -19.14 23.62 10.45
N THR A 195 -18.41 23.16 9.43
CA THR A 195 -17.72 24.05 8.48
C THR A 195 -18.71 24.88 7.65
N ASN A 196 -19.79 24.26 7.18
CA ASN A 196 -20.84 24.94 6.43
C ASN A 196 -21.57 25.97 7.29
N PHE A 197 -21.93 25.63 8.54
CA PHE A 197 -22.54 26.58 9.47
C PHE A 197 -21.63 27.80 9.73
N ILE A 198 -20.34 27.58 9.97
CA ILE A 198 -19.37 28.68 10.15
C ILE A 198 -19.30 29.54 8.88
N ASN A 199 -19.27 28.92 7.70
CA ASN A 199 -19.23 29.65 6.43
C ASN A 199 -20.51 30.48 6.20
N GLU A 200 -21.70 29.90 6.43
CA GLU A 200 -22.99 30.60 6.35
C GLU A 200 -23.05 31.78 7.34
N MET A 201 -22.50 31.60 8.55
CA MET A 201 -22.38 32.65 9.55
C MET A 201 -21.48 33.80 9.13
N PHE A 202 -20.32 33.50 8.55
CA PHE A 202 -19.42 34.54 8.03
C PHE A 202 -20.01 35.26 6.81
N GLN A 203 -20.71 34.55 5.93
CA GLN A 203 -21.40 35.18 4.80
C GLN A 203 -22.57 36.07 5.27
N SER A 204 -23.25 35.68 6.34
CA SER A 204 -24.40 36.41 6.90
C SER A 204 -24.02 37.40 8.00
N ILE A 205 -22.72 37.64 8.25
CA ILE A 205 -22.22 38.41 9.40
C ILE A 205 -22.78 39.84 9.45
N LEU A 206 -23.02 40.46 8.29
CA LEU A 206 -23.62 41.79 8.19
C LEU A 206 -25.09 41.77 8.59
N ALA A 207 -25.85 40.75 8.16
CA ALA A 207 -27.24 40.58 8.55
C ALA A 207 -27.37 40.34 10.07
N VAL A 208 -26.51 39.48 10.64
CA VAL A 208 -26.44 39.21 12.09
C VAL A 208 -26.08 40.46 12.89
N LYS A 209 -25.18 41.32 12.37
CA LYS A 209 -24.82 42.59 13.00
C LYS A 209 -25.97 43.61 12.96
N VAL A 210 -26.70 43.68 11.85
CA VAL A 210 -27.85 44.60 11.69
C VAL A 210 -29.04 44.17 12.56
N SER A 211 -29.25 42.87 12.76
CA SER A 211 -30.31 42.35 13.62
C SER A 211 -29.97 42.36 15.11
N THR A 212 -28.73 42.66 15.52
CA THR A 212 -28.26 42.60 16.92
C THR A 212 -28.42 41.22 17.58
N THR A 213 -28.49 40.14 16.80
CA THR A 213 -28.76 38.78 17.30
C THR A 213 -27.51 37.95 17.59
N GLN A 214 -26.37 38.60 17.86
CA GLN A 214 -25.07 37.93 18.04
C GLN A 214 -25.04 36.91 19.19
N ALA A 215 -25.89 37.07 20.20
CA ALA A 215 -25.98 36.16 21.34
C ALA A 215 -26.81 34.88 21.06
N HIS A 216 -27.51 34.82 19.92
CA HIS A 216 -28.43 33.74 19.58
C HIS A 216 -27.92 32.82 18.47
N VAL A 217 -26.68 33.03 18.01
CA VAL A 217 -26.04 32.22 16.96
C VAL A 217 -24.67 31.74 17.42
#